data_AF-F8UK05-F1
#
_entry.id   AF-F8UK05-F1
#
_cell.length_a   1.000
_cell.length_b   1.000
_cell.length_c   1.000
_cell.angle_alpha   90.00
_cell.angle_beta   90.00
_cell.angle_gamma   90.00
#
_symmetry.space_group_name_H-M   'P 1'
#
loop_
_entity.id
_entity.type
_entity.pdbx_description
1 polymer ?
#
loop_
_entity_poly.entity_id
_entity_poly.type
_entity_poly.pdbx_seq_one_letter_code
_entity_poly.pdbx_strand_id
1 'polypeptide(L)'
;CRSIVTKHLADAGAKIFIGHQAENIAGASVVVVSSAIEENNPEITAAKSARIPVIQRAQMLAEIMRFRHSIAVAGTHGKTTTTAMLSMIYTEAGLDPTFVNGGLVKSAGKNAHLGASRYLIAEADESDASFLHLQPMLSVVTNIEPDHMDTYGGDFEQMKTIYVKFLRNLPFYGLAVMCADDDVVMEIAPQVGRQVISYGFNANADYRIENYQQTGFQGHYTVICPNNERLDVV
;
A
#
# COMPACT_ATOMS: atom_id res chain seq x y z
N CYS A 1 26.71 -10.75 -14.86
CA CYS A 1 26.59 -11.66 -13.70
C CYS A 1 25.13 -11.89 -13.35
N ARG A 2 24.71 -13.12 -13.06
CA ARG A 2 23.37 -13.38 -12.48
C ARG A 2 23.41 -13.03 -10.99
N SER A 3 22.50 -12.18 -10.53
CA SER A 3 22.38 -11.82 -9.12
C SER A 3 21.61 -12.91 -8.37
N ILE A 4 21.64 -12.87 -7.04
CA ILE A 4 20.82 -13.76 -6.19
C ILE A 4 19.34 -13.62 -6.55
N VAL A 5 18.89 -12.38 -6.81
CA VAL A 5 17.51 -12.07 -7.21
C VAL A 5 17.14 -12.70 -8.55
N THR A 6 17.96 -12.53 -9.59
CA THR A 6 17.64 -13.11 -10.91
C THR A 6 17.72 -14.63 -10.92
N LYS A 7 18.56 -15.23 -10.07
CA LYS A 7 18.58 -16.68 -9.87
C LYS A 7 17.27 -17.16 -9.24
N HIS A 8 16.84 -16.54 -8.14
CA HIS A 8 15.59 -16.92 -7.48
C HIS A 8 14.37 -16.81 -8.40
N LEU A 9 14.28 -15.74 -9.21
CA LEU A 9 13.22 -15.60 -10.20
C LEU A 9 13.27 -16.70 -11.28
N ALA A 10 14.47 -17.07 -11.74
CA ALA A 10 14.62 -18.17 -12.70
C ALA A 10 14.20 -19.52 -12.08
N ASP A 11 14.55 -19.77 -10.82
CA ASP A 11 14.13 -20.98 -10.08
C ASP A 11 12.60 -21.02 -9.92
N ALA A 12 11.95 -19.86 -9.83
CA ALA A 12 10.49 -19.73 -9.83
C ALA A 12 9.83 -19.80 -11.24
N GLY A 13 10.62 -19.97 -12.30
CA GLY A 13 10.13 -20.16 -13.68
C GLY A 13 10.22 -18.93 -14.59
N ALA A 14 10.78 -17.80 -14.14
CA ALA A 14 10.96 -16.64 -14.98
C ALA A 14 12.06 -16.85 -16.04
N LYS A 15 11.82 -16.42 -17.28
CA LYS A 15 12.85 -16.39 -18.32
C LYS A 15 13.69 -15.12 -18.15
N ILE A 16 14.98 -15.29 -17.88
CA ILE A 16 15.92 -14.18 -17.62
C ILE A 16 16.84 -13.97 -18.82
N PHE A 17 16.88 -12.73 -19.29
CA PHE A 17 17.85 -12.24 -20.29
C PHE A 17 18.90 -11.36 -19.62
N ILE A 18 20.12 -11.36 -20.15
CA ILE A 18 21.23 -10.52 -19.66
C ILE A 18 21.62 -9.56 -20.76
N GLY A 19 21.56 -8.26 -20.46
CA GLY A 19 21.69 -7.19 -21.46
C GLY A 19 20.36 -6.88 -22.14
N HIS A 20 20.20 -5.62 -22.57
CA HIS A 20 18.98 -5.17 -23.23
C HIS A 20 19.09 -5.38 -24.74
N GLN A 21 18.14 -6.12 -25.30
CA GLN A 21 18.06 -6.44 -26.74
C GLN A 21 16.60 -6.43 -27.18
N ALA A 22 16.33 -5.95 -28.40
CA ALA A 22 14.97 -5.82 -28.92
C ALA A 22 14.23 -7.17 -28.93
N GLU A 23 14.95 -8.27 -29.14
CA GLU A 23 14.43 -9.63 -29.23
C GLU A 23 13.91 -10.16 -27.88
N ASN A 24 14.31 -9.56 -26.76
CA ASN A 24 13.89 -10.00 -25.42
C ASN A 24 12.38 -9.83 -25.18
N ILE A 25 11.72 -8.93 -25.92
CA ILE A 25 10.26 -8.70 -25.81
C ILE A 25 9.42 -9.75 -26.56
N ALA A 26 10.06 -10.73 -27.22
CA ALA A 26 9.36 -11.74 -28.00
C ALA A 26 8.34 -12.53 -27.13
N GLY A 27 7.06 -12.43 -27.49
CA GLY A 27 5.95 -13.09 -26.79
C GLY A 27 5.40 -12.31 -25.59
N ALA A 28 5.93 -11.13 -25.28
CA ALA A 28 5.40 -10.30 -24.20
C ALA A 28 4.04 -9.69 -24.58
N SER A 29 3.09 -9.70 -23.63
CA SER A 29 1.82 -8.98 -23.77
C SER A 29 1.86 -7.57 -23.18
N VAL A 30 2.83 -7.30 -22.30
CA VAL A 30 3.07 -6.02 -21.65
C VAL A 30 4.54 -5.93 -21.27
N VAL A 31 5.11 -4.73 -21.31
CA VAL A 31 6.46 -4.43 -20.80
C VAL A 31 6.36 -3.52 -19.58
N VAL A 32 7.00 -3.90 -18.49
CA VAL A 32 7.04 -3.12 -17.24
C VAL A 32 8.42 -2.51 -17.07
N VAL A 33 8.48 -1.20 -16.86
CA VAL A 33 9.73 -0.46 -16.71
C VAL A 33 9.87 0.14 -15.31
N SER A 34 11.11 0.26 -14.84
CA SER A 34 11.44 1.07 -13.67
C SER A 34 11.82 2.49 -14.11
N SER A 35 11.85 3.42 -13.17
CA SER A 35 12.28 4.81 -13.41
C SER A 35 13.74 4.94 -13.88
N ALA A 36 14.56 3.91 -13.69
CA ALA A 36 15.97 3.90 -14.06
C ALA A 36 16.21 3.47 -15.53
N ILE A 37 15.18 3.06 -16.27
CA ILE A 37 15.33 2.65 -17.67
C ILE A 37 15.10 3.84 -18.60
N GLU A 38 16.10 4.17 -19.42
CA GLU A 38 16.01 5.22 -20.44
C GLU A 38 15.01 4.87 -21.55
N GLU A 39 14.34 5.87 -22.11
CA GLU A 39 13.34 5.67 -23.17
C GLU A 39 13.93 5.11 -24.48
N ASN A 40 15.23 5.34 -24.73
CA ASN A 40 15.97 4.82 -25.89
C ASN A 40 16.29 3.31 -25.77
N ASN A 41 15.93 2.66 -24.66
CA ASN A 41 16.18 1.24 -24.45
C ASN A 41 15.61 0.43 -25.63
N PRO A 42 16.39 -0.50 -26.21
CA PRO A 42 15.97 -1.26 -27.39
C PRO A 42 14.70 -2.09 -27.14
N GLU A 43 14.46 -2.57 -25.91
CA GLU A 43 13.25 -3.31 -25.52
C GLU A 43 12.02 -2.40 -25.51
N ILE A 44 12.15 -1.17 -25.00
CA ILE A 44 11.06 -0.18 -24.98
C ILE A 44 10.71 0.25 -26.41
N THR A 45 11.73 0.54 -27.21
CA THR A 45 11.54 0.97 -28.60
C THR A 45 10.86 -0.14 -29.40
N ALA A 46 11.34 -1.38 -29.28
CA ALA A 46 10.74 -2.54 -29.93
C ALA A 46 9.29 -2.80 -29.47
N ALA A 47 9.01 -2.68 -28.17
CA ALA A 47 7.66 -2.83 -27.64
C ALA A 47 6.69 -1.79 -28.22
N LYS A 48 7.10 -0.52 -28.27
CA LYS A 48 6.31 0.56 -28.90
C LYS A 48 6.06 0.27 -30.39
N SER A 49 7.08 -0.12 -31.15
CA SER A 49 6.93 -0.49 -32.57
C SER A 49 5.99 -1.69 -32.77
N ALA A 50 6.01 -2.66 -31.87
CA ALA A 50 5.13 -3.82 -31.87
C ALA A 50 3.73 -3.53 -31.28
N ARG A 51 3.44 -2.28 -30.86
CA ARG A 51 2.20 -1.87 -30.17
C ARG A 51 1.91 -2.65 -28.88
N ILE A 52 2.96 -3.13 -28.22
CA ILE A 52 2.87 -3.75 -26.89
C ILE A 52 2.84 -2.60 -25.86
N PRO A 53 1.90 -2.61 -24.91
CA PRO A 53 1.82 -1.57 -23.89
C PRO A 53 3.08 -1.58 -23.01
N VAL A 54 3.64 -0.39 -22.79
CA VAL A 54 4.73 -0.16 -21.85
C VAL A 54 4.15 0.60 -20.65
N ILE A 55 4.24 0.01 -19.47
CA ILE A 55 3.70 0.58 -18.23
C ILE A 55 4.78 0.71 -17.16
N GLN A 56 4.56 1.64 -16.21
CA GLN A 56 5.45 1.84 -15.08
C GLN A 56 5.25 0.74 -14.03
N ARG A 57 6.32 0.44 -13.27
CA ARG A 57 6.27 -0.48 -12.11
C ARG A 57 5.09 -0.19 -11.16
N ALA A 58 4.85 1.09 -10.91
CA ALA A 58 3.73 1.60 -10.13
C ALA A 58 2.36 1.10 -10.61
N GLN A 59 2.14 1.15 -11.93
CA GLN A 59 0.89 0.74 -12.56
C GLN A 59 0.72 -0.78 -12.49
N MET A 60 1.81 -1.56 -12.65
CA MET A 60 1.74 -3.01 -12.48
C MET A 60 1.38 -3.39 -11.02
N LEU A 61 1.94 -2.71 -10.02
CA LEU A 61 1.56 -2.94 -8.63
C LEU A 61 0.07 -2.65 -8.39
N ALA A 62 -0.44 -1.54 -8.95
CA ALA A 62 -1.86 -1.22 -8.89
C ALA A 62 -2.74 -2.32 -9.49
N GLU A 63 -2.36 -2.86 -10.66
CA GLU A 63 -3.10 -3.98 -11.26
C GLU A 63 -3.10 -5.23 -10.38
N ILE A 64 -1.97 -5.56 -9.73
CA ILE A 64 -1.91 -6.68 -8.77
C ILE A 64 -2.88 -6.45 -7.60
N MET A 65 -2.98 -5.22 -7.09
CA MET A 65 -3.91 -4.89 -6.01
C MET A 65 -5.38 -5.09 -6.41
N ARG A 66 -5.75 -4.83 -7.68
CA ARG A 66 -7.13 -4.99 -8.17
C ARG A 66 -7.62 -6.43 -8.12
N PHE A 67 -6.71 -7.41 -8.22
CA PHE A 67 -7.05 -8.84 -8.17
C PHE A 67 -6.98 -9.44 -6.76
N ARG A 68 -6.82 -8.60 -5.73
CA ARG A 68 -6.69 -9.04 -4.32
C ARG A 68 -7.60 -8.20 -3.43
N HIS A 69 -7.89 -8.74 -2.24
CA HIS A 69 -8.48 -7.94 -1.17
C HIS A 69 -7.37 -7.10 -0.53
N SER A 70 -7.10 -5.95 -1.14
CA SER A 70 -5.92 -5.14 -0.86
C SER A 70 -6.18 -4.08 0.21
N ILE A 71 -5.21 -3.91 1.12
CA ILE A 71 -5.17 -2.91 2.18
C ILE A 71 -4.00 -1.99 1.89
N ALA A 72 -4.25 -0.69 1.74
CA ALA A 72 -3.22 0.32 1.64
C ALA A 72 -3.09 1.08 2.96
N VAL A 73 -1.87 1.19 3.50
CA VAL A 73 -1.59 1.91 4.74
C VAL A 73 -0.82 3.18 4.40
N ALA A 74 -1.53 4.32 4.45
CA ALA A 74 -1.02 5.65 4.16
C ALA A 74 -0.90 6.50 5.43
N GLY A 75 -0.28 7.66 5.27
CA GLY A 75 -0.08 8.68 6.31
C GLY A 75 1.40 8.98 6.53
N THR A 76 1.74 10.15 7.03
CA THR A 76 3.15 10.59 7.12
C THR A 76 3.98 9.67 8.04
N HIS A 77 3.42 9.30 9.19
CA HIS A 77 4.05 8.45 10.20
C HIS A 77 3.25 7.19 10.50
N GLY A 78 3.93 6.13 10.92
CA GLY A 78 3.29 4.90 11.41
C GLY A 78 2.91 3.87 10.33
N LYS A 79 3.11 4.16 9.03
CA LYS A 79 2.82 3.24 7.92
C LYS A 79 3.42 1.85 8.12
N THR A 80 4.71 1.78 8.43
CA THR A 80 5.44 0.52 8.59
C THR A 80 4.99 -0.30 9.78
N THR A 81 4.84 0.31 10.95
CA THR A 81 4.38 -0.38 12.15
C THR A 81 2.96 -0.91 11.96
N THR A 82 2.05 -0.08 11.44
CA THR A 82 0.66 -0.49 11.16
C THR A 82 0.60 -1.61 10.12
N THR A 83 1.38 -1.54 9.04
CA THR A 83 1.47 -2.60 8.03
C THR A 83 1.97 -3.92 8.64
N ALA A 84 2.99 -3.86 9.50
CA ALA A 84 3.52 -5.03 10.18
C ALA A 84 2.48 -5.64 11.15
N MET A 85 1.80 -4.82 11.96
CA MET A 85 0.74 -5.28 12.87
C MET A 85 -0.41 -5.96 12.10
N LEU A 86 -0.90 -5.34 11.03
CA LEU A 86 -1.95 -5.94 10.19
C LEU A 86 -1.49 -7.27 9.58
N SER A 87 -0.25 -7.32 9.08
CA SER A 87 0.32 -8.54 8.51
C SER A 87 0.41 -9.66 9.55
N MET A 88 0.82 -9.34 10.78
CA MET A 88 0.86 -10.30 11.89
C MET A 88 -0.54 -10.80 12.26
N ILE A 89 -1.52 -9.90 12.44
CA ILE A 89 -2.91 -10.28 12.76
C ILE A 89 -3.47 -11.24 11.72
N TYR A 90 -3.29 -10.95 10.43
CA TYR A 90 -3.75 -11.81 9.34
C TYR A 90 -3.00 -13.14 9.29
N THR A 91 -1.71 -13.15 9.63
CA THR A 91 -0.90 -14.38 9.71
C THR A 91 -1.39 -15.29 10.84
N GLU A 92 -1.57 -14.74 12.05
CA GLU A 92 -2.10 -15.46 13.21
C GLU A 92 -3.53 -15.97 12.96
N ALA A 93 -4.33 -15.24 12.18
CA ALA A 93 -5.64 -15.68 11.72
C ALA A 93 -5.60 -16.76 10.61
N GLY A 94 -4.43 -17.20 10.17
CA GLY A 94 -4.26 -18.21 9.12
C GLY A 94 -4.60 -17.72 7.70
N LEU A 95 -4.62 -16.40 7.48
CA LEU A 95 -4.95 -15.78 6.19
C LEU A 95 -3.71 -15.51 5.30
N ASP A 96 -2.50 -15.66 5.87
CA ASP A 96 -1.19 -15.62 5.22
C ASP A 96 -1.02 -14.49 4.18
N PRO A 97 -1.13 -13.21 4.57
CA PRO A 97 -1.17 -12.10 3.63
C PRO A 97 0.17 -11.94 2.90
N THR A 98 0.12 -11.54 1.63
CA THR A 98 1.31 -10.93 0.99
C THR A 98 1.40 -9.49 1.46
N PHE A 99 2.60 -9.00 1.79
CA PHE A 99 2.76 -7.61 2.18
C PHE A 99 3.91 -6.89 1.46
N VAL A 100 3.80 -5.57 1.32
CA VAL A 100 4.76 -4.71 0.63
C VAL A 100 5.18 -3.58 1.56
N ASN A 101 6.48 -3.49 1.84
CA ASN A 101 7.09 -2.44 2.67
C ASN A 101 8.25 -1.80 1.88
N GLY A 102 8.24 -0.48 1.72
CA GLY A 102 9.31 0.25 1.00
C GLY A 102 9.59 -0.30 -0.41
N GLY A 103 8.58 -0.81 -1.11
CA GLY A 103 8.72 -1.46 -2.42
C GLY A 103 9.26 -2.90 -2.41
N LEU A 104 9.59 -3.46 -1.25
CA LEU A 104 9.95 -4.87 -1.09
C LEU A 104 8.71 -5.70 -0.79
N VAL A 105 8.39 -6.63 -1.69
CA VAL A 105 7.33 -7.62 -1.50
C VAL A 105 7.86 -8.76 -0.63
N LYS A 106 7.22 -9.01 0.50
CA LYS A 106 7.52 -10.09 1.44
C LYS A 106 6.26 -10.91 1.72
N SER A 107 6.45 -12.13 2.19
CA SER A 107 5.36 -12.90 2.79
C SER A 107 5.70 -13.22 4.23
N ALA A 108 4.69 -13.25 5.10
CA ALA A 108 4.87 -13.48 6.53
C ALA A 108 5.01 -14.98 6.86
N GLY A 109 4.48 -15.88 6.02
CA GLY A 109 4.58 -17.33 6.19
C GLY A 109 5.89 -17.95 5.72
N LYS A 110 6.38 -18.98 6.45
CA LYS A 110 7.62 -19.72 6.17
C LYS A 110 7.65 -20.47 4.82
N ASN A 111 6.50 -20.66 4.16
CA ASN A 111 6.34 -21.36 2.87
C ASN A 111 5.40 -20.59 1.91
N ALA A 112 5.18 -19.31 2.15
CA ALA A 112 4.14 -18.57 1.46
C ALA A 112 4.63 -18.09 0.08
N HIS A 113 4.05 -18.65 -0.98
CA HIS A 113 4.26 -18.15 -2.33
C HIS A 113 3.71 -16.72 -2.41
N LEU A 114 4.54 -15.77 -2.83
CA LEU A 114 4.13 -14.38 -3.05
C LEU A 114 2.88 -14.33 -3.92
N GLY A 115 1.82 -13.69 -3.42
CA GLY A 115 0.55 -13.53 -4.13
C GLY A 115 -0.40 -14.73 -4.08
N ALA A 116 -0.09 -15.82 -3.37
CA ALA A 116 -1.02 -16.95 -3.20
C ALA A 116 -2.23 -16.60 -2.33
N SER A 117 -2.06 -15.72 -1.35
CA SER A 117 -3.17 -15.25 -0.52
C SER A 117 -4.08 -14.30 -1.29
N ARG A 118 -5.35 -14.31 -0.87
CA ARG A 118 -6.36 -13.34 -1.28
C ARG A 118 -6.00 -11.93 -0.83
N TYR A 119 -5.22 -11.79 0.24
CA TYR A 119 -4.94 -10.52 0.90
C TYR A 119 -3.57 -9.96 0.51
N LEU A 120 -3.55 -8.65 0.26
CA LEU A 120 -2.34 -7.90 -0.04
C LEU A 120 -2.33 -6.66 0.86
N ILE A 121 -1.30 -6.48 1.68
CA ILE A 121 -1.18 -5.34 2.59
C ILE A 121 0.04 -4.52 2.16
N ALA A 122 -0.15 -3.27 1.75
CA ALA A 122 0.94 -2.45 1.23
C ALA A 122 1.01 -1.11 1.94
N GLU A 123 2.23 -0.66 2.22
CA GLU A 123 2.49 0.75 2.53
C GLU A 123 2.19 1.60 1.30
N ALA A 124 1.53 2.74 1.53
CA ALA A 124 1.24 3.74 0.53
C ALA A 124 1.97 5.03 0.92
N ASP A 125 3.13 5.24 0.30
CA ASP A 125 3.96 6.42 0.52
C ASP A 125 3.50 7.55 -0.42
N GLU A 126 3.10 8.65 0.19
CA GLU A 126 2.58 9.83 -0.48
C GLU A 126 3.63 10.51 -1.37
N SER A 127 4.92 10.33 -1.06
CA SER A 127 6.04 10.85 -1.86
C SER A 127 6.32 10.04 -3.13
N ASP A 128 5.78 8.81 -3.24
CA ASP A 128 5.97 7.93 -4.39
C ASP A 128 4.95 8.26 -5.49
N ALA A 129 5.42 8.37 -6.73
CA ALA A 129 4.57 8.62 -7.90
C ALA A 129 3.47 7.55 -8.10
N SER A 130 3.63 6.37 -7.50
CA SER A 130 2.65 5.28 -7.50
C SER A 130 1.46 5.49 -6.56
N PHE A 131 1.53 6.43 -5.62
CA PHE A 131 0.52 6.64 -4.59
C PHE A 131 -0.90 6.75 -5.18
N LEU A 132 -1.07 7.59 -6.19
CA LEU A 132 -2.35 7.80 -6.88
C LEU A 132 -2.75 6.67 -7.82
N HIS A 133 -1.85 5.72 -8.10
CA HIS A 133 -2.17 4.56 -8.93
C HIS A 133 -2.72 3.41 -8.10
N LEU A 134 -2.44 3.34 -6.79
CA LEU A 134 -2.91 2.25 -5.94
C LEU A 134 -4.44 2.12 -6.00
N GLN A 135 -4.93 0.88 -6.09
CA GLN A 135 -6.35 0.54 -6.17
C GLN A 135 -6.73 -0.39 -5.00
N PRO A 136 -6.73 0.12 -3.75
CA PRO A 136 -7.07 -0.69 -2.59
C PRO A 136 -8.57 -0.98 -2.47
N MET A 137 -8.89 -2.03 -1.72
CA MET A 137 -10.24 -2.29 -1.19
C MET A 137 -10.48 -1.57 0.13
N LEU A 138 -9.42 -1.39 0.92
CA LEU A 138 -9.42 -0.69 2.20
C LEU A 138 -8.18 0.21 2.29
N SER A 139 -8.35 1.45 2.72
CA SER A 139 -7.24 2.37 2.97
C SER A 139 -7.23 2.82 4.41
N VAL A 140 -6.07 2.75 5.07
CA VAL A 140 -5.82 3.34 6.38
C VAL A 140 -5.08 4.66 6.19
N VAL A 141 -5.48 5.72 6.89
CA VAL A 141 -4.72 6.98 6.97
C VAL A 141 -4.42 7.27 8.44
N THR A 142 -3.15 7.19 8.80
CA THR A 142 -2.69 7.34 10.18
C THR A 142 -2.58 8.78 10.65
N ASN A 143 -2.07 9.67 9.79
CA ASN A 143 -1.91 11.11 10.02
C ASN A 143 -1.52 11.79 8.70
N ILE A 144 -1.67 13.11 8.62
CA ILE A 144 -1.24 13.93 7.47
C ILE A 144 -0.49 15.16 8.00
N GLU A 145 0.84 15.13 7.88
CA GLU A 145 1.72 16.22 8.29
C GLU A 145 2.45 16.81 7.06
N PRO A 146 2.91 18.08 7.11
CA PRO A 146 3.62 18.72 6.01
C PRO A 146 5.07 18.20 5.88
N ASP A 147 5.21 16.92 5.54
CA ASP A 147 6.47 16.28 5.17
C ASP A 147 6.52 16.04 3.66
N HIS A 148 7.72 15.84 3.10
CA HIS A 148 7.92 15.60 1.66
C HIS A 148 7.28 16.67 0.76
N MET A 149 7.18 17.90 1.24
CA MET A 149 6.47 19.02 0.60
C MET A 149 7.01 19.38 -0.79
N ASP A 150 8.27 19.06 -1.09
CA ASP A 150 8.88 19.25 -2.41
C ASP A 150 8.09 18.50 -3.52
N THR A 151 7.53 17.33 -3.19
CA THR A 151 6.67 16.54 -4.08
C THR A 151 5.38 17.27 -4.46
N TYR A 152 4.95 18.22 -3.61
CA TYR A 152 3.72 18.99 -3.74
C TYR A 152 3.99 20.48 -3.96
N GLY A 153 5.16 20.83 -4.50
CA GLY A 153 5.51 22.22 -4.79
C GLY A 153 5.49 23.15 -3.57
N GLY A 154 5.63 22.61 -2.36
CA GLY A 154 5.55 23.36 -1.11
C GLY A 154 4.13 23.67 -0.62
N ASP A 155 3.08 23.15 -1.26
CA ASP A 155 1.68 23.45 -0.93
C ASP A 155 0.99 22.31 -0.17
N PHE A 156 0.65 22.56 1.10
CA PHE A 156 0.02 21.56 1.95
C PHE A 156 -1.44 21.26 1.54
N GLU A 157 -2.15 22.23 0.96
CA GLU A 157 -3.49 22.00 0.42
C GLU A 157 -3.44 21.08 -0.81
N GLN A 158 -2.37 21.15 -1.59
CA GLN A 158 -2.11 20.20 -2.66
C GLN A 158 -1.92 18.79 -2.09
N MET A 159 -1.14 18.62 -1.01
CA MET A 159 -0.97 17.34 -0.33
C MET A 159 -2.31 16.77 0.17
N LYS A 160 -3.12 17.57 0.89
CA LYS A 160 -4.48 17.17 1.32
C LYS A 160 -5.35 16.71 0.14
N THR A 161 -5.31 17.47 -0.96
CA THR A 161 -6.04 17.12 -2.19
C THR A 161 -5.59 15.77 -2.77
N ILE A 162 -4.29 15.45 -2.69
CA ILE A 162 -3.73 14.17 -3.15
C ILE A 162 -4.23 13.02 -2.26
N TYR A 163 -4.30 13.20 -0.94
CA TYR A 163 -4.92 12.22 -0.04
C TYR A 163 -6.40 11.98 -0.36
N VAL A 164 -7.18 13.03 -0.63
CA VAL A 164 -8.58 12.88 -1.06
C VAL A 164 -8.68 12.09 -2.37
N LYS A 165 -7.80 12.36 -3.35
CA LYS A 165 -7.76 11.61 -4.61
C LYS A 165 -7.39 10.14 -4.39
N PHE A 166 -6.39 9.86 -3.56
CA PHE A 166 -6.01 8.50 -3.18
C PHE A 166 -7.17 7.75 -2.54
N LEU A 167 -7.87 8.35 -1.57
CA LEU A 167 -9.03 7.72 -0.92
C LEU A 167 -10.21 7.52 -1.89
N ARG A 168 -10.34 8.35 -2.92
CA ARG A 168 -11.34 8.16 -3.99
C ARG A 168 -11.04 6.99 -4.93
N ASN A 169 -9.81 6.46 -4.93
CA ASN A 169 -9.48 5.23 -5.66
C ASN A 169 -10.13 4.00 -5.02
N LEU A 170 -10.59 4.08 -3.76
CA LEU A 170 -11.43 3.04 -3.19
C LEU A 170 -12.67 2.84 -4.07
N PRO A 171 -13.12 1.58 -4.27
CA PRO A 171 -14.43 1.34 -4.87
C PRO A 171 -15.53 1.94 -3.99
N PHE A 172 -16.75 2.12 -4.51
CA PHE A 172 -17.85 2.72 -3.73
C PHE A 172 -18.21 1.92 -2.48
N TYR A 173 -17.92 0.61 -2.48
CA TYR A 173 -18.08 -0.33 -1.37
C TYR A 173 -16.79 -0.52 -0.56
N GLY A 174 -15.74 0.24 -0.86
CA GLY A 174 -14.47 0.23 -0.12
C GLY A 174 -14.57 1.03 1.17
N LEU A 175 -13.59 0.81 2.04
CA LEU A 175 -13.55 1.40 3.38
C LEU A 175 -12.32 2.27 3.58
N ALA A 176 -12.53 3.50 4.05
CA ALA A 176 -11.49 4.37 4.56
C ALA A 176 -11.46 4.27 6.10
N VAL A 177 -10.31 3.90 6.67
CA VAL A 177 -10.06 3.85 8.11
C VAL A 177 -9.20 5.06 8.46
N MET A 178 -9.74 6.00 9.24
CA MET A 178 -9.18 7.34 9.39
C MET A 178 -8.93 7.67 10.86
N CYS A 179 -7.73 8.15 11.19
CA CYS A 179 -7.39 8.54 12.55
C CYS A 179 -8.14 9.82 12.97
N ALA A 180 -8.99 9.71 13.99
CA ALA A 180 -9.79 10.80 14.54
C ALA A 180 -9.00 11.75 15.45
N ASP A 181 -7.75 11.39 15.78
CA ASP A 181 -6.86 12.20 16.59
C ASP A 181 -6.05 13.20 15.75
N ASP A 182 -6.12 13.09 14.42
CA ASP A 182 -5.48 14.01 13.47
C ASP A 182 -6.54 14.94 12.84
N ASP A 183 -6.40 16.24 13.12
CA ASP A 183 -7.35 17.26 12.66
C ASP A 183 -7.41 17.35 11.13
N VAL A 184 -6.29 17.17 10.42
CA VAL A 184 -6.22 17.24 8.95
C VAL A 184 -6.91 16.03 8.32
N VAL A 185 -6.72 14.85 8.89
CA VAL A 185 -7.43 13.63 8.48
C VAL A 185 -8.94 13.83 8.63
N MET A 186 -9.39 14.40 9.75
CA MET A 186 -10.81 14.67 9.99
C MET A 186 -11.36 15.82 9.14
N GLU A 187 -10.53 16.81 8.78
CA GLU A 187 -10.88 17.88 7.82
C GLU A 187 -11.20 17.31 6.42
N ILE A 188 -10.42 16.33 5.95
CA ILE A 188 -10.60 15.77 4.61
C ILE A 188 -11.64 14.64 4.55
N ALA A 189 -11.96 13.99 5.68
CA ALA A 189 -12.87 12.84 5.75
C ALA A 189 -14.23 13.05 5.02
N PRO A 190 -14.91 14.21 5.17
CA PRO A 190 -16.17 14.47 4.46
C PRO A 190 -16.02 14.54 2.93
N GLN A 191 -14.81 14.78 2.41
CA GLN A 191 -14.55 14.97 0.98
C GLN A 191 -14.29 13.65 0.24
N VAL A 192 -14.09 12.55 0.98
CA VAL A 192 -13.72 11.24 0.44
C VAL A 192 -14.86 10.63 -0.38
N GLY A 193 -16.11 10.77 0.07
CA GLY A 193 -17.29 10.20 -0.61
C GLY A 193 -17.29 8.67 -0.63
N ARG A 194 -16.77 8.04 0.42
CA ARG A 194 -16.75 6.58 0.66
C ARG A 194 -17.19 6.30 2.09
N GLN A 195 -17.37 5.02 2.42
CA GLN A 195 -17.56 4.63 3.81
C GLN A 195 -16.29 4.98 4.60
N VAL A 196 -16.47 5.65 5.73
CA VAL A 196 -15.41 6.01 6.67
C VAL A 196 -15.69 5.32 7.99
N ILE A 197 -14.66 4.73 8.59
CA ILE A 197 -14.62 4.34 9.99
C ILE A 197 -13.47 5.10 10.63
N SER A 198 -13.78 5.81 11.71
CA SER A 198 -12.82 6.59 12.46
C SER A 198 -12.27 5.81 13.67
N TYR A 199 -11.01 6.05 14.03
CA TYR A 199 -10.40 5.43 15.20
C TYR A 199 -9.52 6.42 15.98
N GLY A 200 -9.34 6.24 17.28
CA GLY A 200 -8.40 7.06 18.06
C GLY A 200 -8.70 7.12 19.56
N PHE A 201 -8.09 8.08 20.24
CA PHE A 201 -8.42 8.49 21.60
C PHE A 201 -9.62 9.47 21.64
N ASN A 202 -9.93 10.11 20.51
CA ASN A 202 -11.03 11.05 20.37
C ASN A 202 -12.37 10.42 20.80
N ALA A 203 -13.12 11.15 21.63
CA ALA A 203 -14.42 10.70 22.13
C ALA A 203 -15.45 10.42 21.02
N ASN A 204 -15.32 11.11 19.88
CA ASN A 204 -16.21 11.01 18.73
C ASN A 204 -15.76 9.97 17.68
N ALA A 205 -14.68 9.23 17.92
CA ALA A 205 -14.25 8.15 17.04
C ALA A 205 -15.20 6.95 17.11
N ASP A 206 -15.37 6.24 15.99
CA ASP A 206 -16.18 5.00 15.93
C ASP A 206 -15.54 3.88 16.76
N TYR A 207 -14.21 3.73 16.68
CA TYR A 207 -13.42 2.87 17.55
C TYR A 207 -12.54 3.73 18.47
N ARG A 208 -12.76 3.62 19.77
CA ARG A 208 -12.04 4.44 20.76
C ARG A 208 -11.15 3.62 21.67
N ILE A 209 -9.99 4.16 22.02
CA ILE A 209 -9.13 3.64 23.09
C ILE A 209 -9.44 4.36 24.40
N GLU A 210 -9.73 3.59 25.45
CA GLU A 210 -9.87 4.05 26.84
C GLU A 210 -8.88 3.35 27.76
N ASN A 211 -8.64 3.93 28.94
CA ASN A 211 -7.84 3.33 30.01
C ASN A 211 -6.43 2.89 29.58
N TYR A 212 -5.81 3.59 28.63
CA TYR A 212 -4.45 3.27 28.18
C TYR A 212 -3.45 3.38 29.34
N GLN A 213 -2.73 2.31 29.57
CA GLN A 213 -1.63 2.22 30.52
C GLN A 213 -0.47 1.48 29.87
N GLN A 214 0.75 1.93 30.13
CA GLN A 214 1.94 1.28 29.61
C GLN A 214 2.76 0.69 30.76
N THR A 215 3.02 -0.61 30.68
CA THR A 215 3.91 -1.32 31.61
C THR A 215 5.11 -1.85 30.83
N GLY A 216 6.25 -1.17 30.94
CA GLY A 216 7.44 -1.48 30.13
C GLY A 216 7.17 -1.31 28.63
N PHE A 217 7.29 -2.38 27.86
CA PHE A 217 7.01 -2.40 26.42
C PHE A 217 5.59 -2.87 26.06
N GLN A 218 4.74 -3.14 27.04
CA GLN A 218 3.36 -3.58 26.84
C GLN A 218 2.39 -2.41 27.09
N GLY A 219 1.48 -2.21 26.14
CA GLY A 219 0.36 -1.28 26.28
C GLY A 219 -0.91 -2.07 26.61
N HIS A 220 -1.58 -1.70 27.69
CA HIS A 220 -2.87 -2.23 28.09
C HIS A 220 -3.93 -1.16 27.88
N TYR A 221 -5.07 -1.52 27.29
CA TYR A 221 -6.13 -0.57 27.00
C TYR A 221 -7.45 -1.29 26.71
N THR A 222 -8.55 -0.55 26.82
CA THR A 222 -9.87 -1.03 26.39
C THR A 222 -10.21 -0.40 25.04
N VAL A 223 -10.56 -1.22 24.05
CA VAL A 223 -11.16 -0.76 22.79
C VAL A 223 -12.68 -0.70 22.97
N ILE A 224 -13.27 0.45 22.68
CA ILE A 224 -14.70 0.67 22.60
C ILE A 224 -15.11 0.62 21.14
N CYS A 225 -15.97 -0.33 20.80
CA CYS A 225 -16.47 -0.49 19.44
C CYS A 225 -17.74 0.37 19.20
N PRO A 226 -18.16 0.56 17.93
CA PRO A 226 -19.34 1.38 17.59
C PRO A 226 -20.65 0.87 18.22
N ASN A 227 -20.73 -0.43 18.51
CA ASN A 227 -21.85 -1.09 19.19
C ASN A 227 -21.77 -0.98 20.73
N ASN A 228 -20.82 -0.21 21.28
CA ASN A 228 -20.46 -0.11 22.69
C ASN A 228 -19.91 -1.40 23.32
N GLU A 229 -19.52 -2.38 22.51
CA GLU A 229 -18.74 -3.52 22.98
C GLU A 229 -17.39 -3.03 23.49
N ARG A 230 -16.94 -3.61 24.61
CA ARG A 230 -15.68 -3.26 25.28
C ARG A 230 -14.75 -4.47 25.19
N LEU A 231 -13.60 -4.28 24.55
CA LEU A 231 -12.58 -5.31 24.36
C LEU A 231 -11.33 -4.90 25.12
N ASP A 232 -10.98 -5.63 26.17
CA ASP A 232 -9.76 -5.39 26.92
C ASP A 232 -8.56 -6.03 26.21
N VAL A 233 -7.57 -5.20 25.90
CA VAL A 233 -6.28 -5.59 25.35
C VAL A 233 -5.27 -5.58 26.49
N VAL A 234 -4.78 -6.78 26.84
CA VAL A 234 -3.86 -7.04 27.95
C VAL A 234 -2.50 -7.47 27.43
#